data_AF-A0A915N5Z4-F1
#
_entry.id   AF-A0A915N5Z4-F1
#
_cell.length_a   1.000
_cell.length_b   1.000
_cell.length_c   1.000
_cell.angle_alpha   90.00
_cell.angle_beta   90.00
_cell.angle_gamma   90.00
#
_symmetry.space_group_name_H-M   'P 1'
#
loop_
_entity.id
_entity.type
_entity.pdbx_description
1 polymer ?
#
loop_
_entity_poly.entity_id
_entity_poly.type
_entity_poly.pdbx_seq_one_letter_code
_entity_poly.pdbx_strand_id
1 'polypeptide(L)'
;MDCKEEFNCMEKGLIFILRRSRPKLKESPKAVINECLAGASDAVIATLPKISSLATTIKRKRRLQEEIYKRALTCVLNSIGERRPMMFIIDFEKSVENVIRSLIPQTHVAGCWFHFNQSIWQSIQNLGLNTRFDQEPEYALALKKFSVLALCDVQ
;
A
#
# COMPACT_ATOMS: atom_id res chain seq x y z
N MET A 1 -4.37 -7.37 -31.36
CA MET A 1 -4.81 -6.52 -30.24
C MET A 1 -3.61 -6.25 -29.38
N ASP A 2 -3.33 -4.98 -29.11
CA ASP A 2 -2.11 -4.53 -28.42
C ASP A 2 -2.26 -4.79 -26.91
N CYS A 3 -1.33 -5.51 -26.29
CA CYS A 3 -1.36 -5.78 -24.85
C CYS A 3 -1.40 -4.50 -24.01
N LYS A 4 -0.97 -3.36 -24.56
CA LYS A 4 -1.11 -2.04 -23.92
C LYS A 4 -2.57 -1.57 -23.84
N GLU A 5 -3.40 -1.87 -24.83
CA GLU A 5 -4.82 -1.51 -24.82
C GLU A 5 -5.61 -2.38 -23.84
N GLU A 6 -5.31 -3.68 -23.76
CA GLU A 6 -5.92 -4.58 -22.77
C GLU A 6 -5.52 -4.21 -21.35
N PHE A 7 -4.25 -3.86 -21.11
CA PHE A 7 -3.78 -3.43 -19.79
C PHE A 7 -4.43 -2.11 -19.35
N ASN A 8 -4.54 -1.13 -20.26
CA ASN A 8 -5.17 0.17 -19.98
C ASN A 8 -6.69 0.04 -19.81
N CYS A 9 -7.34 -0.90 -20.52
CA CYS A 9 -8.75 -1.25 -20.33
C CYS A 9 -8.99 -1.97 -19.00
N MET A 10 -8.09 -2.89 -18.61
CA MET A 10 -8.10 -3.55 -17.30
C MET A 10 -7.81 -2.56 -16.17
N GLU A 11 -6.88 -1.62 -16.32
CA GLU A 11 -6.53 -0.64 -15.30
C GLU A 11 -7.65 0.39 -15.11
N LYS A 12 -8.21 0.92 -16.20
CA LYS A 12 -9.41 1.78 -16.14
C LYS A 12 -10.63 1.01 -15.61
N GLY A 13 -10.77 -0.26 -15.99
CA GLY A 13 -11.78 -1.18 -15.49
C GLY A 13 -11.61 -1.49 -14.01
N LEU A 14 -10.39 -1.71 -13.53
CA LEU A 14 -10.05 -1.96 -12.13
C LEU A 14 -10.17 -0.70 -11.28
N ILE A 15 -9.79 0.47 -11.77
CA ILE A 15 -10.03 1.75 -11.09
C ILE A 15 -11.53 2.04 -11.01
N PHE A 16 -12.29 1.74 -12.06
CA PHE A 16 -13.74 1.87 -12.09
C PHE A 16 -14.44 0.85 -11.18
N ILE A 17 -14.00 -0.41 -11.19
CA ILE A 17 -14.47 -1.49 -10.30
C ILE A 17 -14.06 -1.19 -8.86
N LEU A 18 -12.83 -0.77 -8.56
CA LEU A 18 -12.41 -0.34 -7.21
C LEU A 18 -13.16 0.92 -6.75
N ARG A 19 -13.54 1.84 -7.65
CA ARG A 19 -14.41 2.98 -7.33
C ARG A 19 -15.87 2.58 -7.11
N ARG A 20 -16.38 1.57 -7.82
CA ARG A 20 -17.79 1.12 -7.80
C ARG A 20 -18.06 -0.02 -6.80
N SER A 21 -17.03 -0.78 -6.48
CA SER A 21 -16.93 -1.88 -5.52
C SER A 21 -16.17 -1.49 -4.26
N ARG A 22 -15.69 -0.24 -4.13
CA ARG A 22 -15.73 0.39 -2.81
C ARG A 22 -17.20 0.30 -2.41
N PRO A 23 -17.62 -0.55 -1.45
CA PRO A 23 -18.80 -0.15 -0.70
C PRO A 23 -18.48 1.28 -0.29
N LYS A 24 -19.41 2.23 -0.48
CA LYS A 24 -19.27 3.54 0.16
C LYS A 24 -18.71 3.24 1.54
N LEU A 25 -17.47 3.64 1.84
CA LEU A 25 -16.99 3.63 3.22
C LEU A 25 -18.05 4.47 3.91
N LYS A 26 -19.01 3.80 4.56
CA LYS A 26 -20.25 4.44 5.00
C LYS A 26 -19.89 5.50 6.02
N GLU A 27 -18.82 5.26 6.77
CA GLU A 27 -18.16 6.24 7.59
C GLU A 27 -16.85 6.75 6.96
N SER A 28 -16.70 8.07 6.93
CA SER A 28 -15.39 8.70 6.82
C SER A 28 -14.50 8.26 8.00
N PRO A 29 -13.16 8.28 7.90
CA PRO A 29 -12.28 8.02 9.05
C PRO A 29 -12.63 8.87 10.27
N LYS A 30 -13.13 10.10 10.06
CA LYS A 30 -13.66 10.94 11.14
C LYS A 30 -14.91 10.34 11.80
N ALA A 31 -15.83 9.78 11.02
CA ALA A 31 -17.05 9.17 11.54
C ALA A 31 -16.73 7.90 12.35
N VAL A 32 -15.80 7.06 11.88
CA VAL A 32 -15.31 5.90 12.65
C VAL A 32 -14.66 6.34 13.97
N ILE A 33 -13.80 7.36 13.92
CA ILE A 33 -13.17 7.92 15.13
C ILE A 33 -14.25 8.44 16.09
N ASN A 34 -15.21 9.21 15.59
CA ASN A 34 -16.28 9.78 16.42
C ASN A 34 -17.16 8.68 17.03
N GLU A 35 -17.43 7.60 16.31
CA GLU A 35 -18.17 6.45 16.81
C GLU A 35 -17.40 5.72 17.92
N CYS A 36 -16.09 5.48 17.72
CA CYS A 36 -15.24 4.91 18.77
C CYS A 36 -15.16 5.80 20.03
N LEU A 37 -15.34 7.11 19.88
CA LEU A 37 -15.31 8.07 20.98
C LEU A 37 -16.69 8.35 21.59
N ALA A 38 -17.78 7.83 21.02
CA ALA A 38 -19.15 8.18 21.41
C ALA A 38 -19.52 7.81 22.86
N GLY A 39 -18.73 6.96 23.53
CA GLY A 39 -18.86 6.61 24.95
C GLY A 39 -17.67 7.01 25.83
N ALA A 40 -16.71 7.75 25.29
CA ALA A 40 -15.53 8.19 26.05
C ALA A 40 -15.86 9.47 26.84
N SER A 41 -15.30 9.60 28.04
CA SER A 41 -15.44 10.84 28.82
C SER A 41 -14.61 11.97 28.22
N ASP A 42 -15.04 13.21 28.43
CA ASP A 42 -14.32 14.40 27.95
C ASP A 42 -12.88 14.46 28.48
N ALA A 43 -12.64 13.96 29.70
CA ALA A 43 -11.30 13.84 30.27
C ALA A 43 -10.43 12.85 29.48
N VAL A 44 -10.98 11.71 29.05
CA VAL A 44 -10.26 10.73 28.21
C VAL A 44 -9.99 11.32 26.83
N ILE A 45 -10.98 11.96 26.21
CA ILE A 45 -10.82 12.61 24.89
C ILE A 45 -9.74 13.70 24.94
N ALA A 46 -9.67 14.47 26.03
CA ALA A 46 -8.66 15.51 26.22
C ALA A 46 -7.22 14.96 26.36
N THR A 47 -7.05 13.71 26.78
CA THR A 47 -5.73 13.06 26.89
C THR A 47 -5.26 12.42 25.59
N LEU A 48 -6.14 12.25 24.59
CA LEU A 48 -5.76 11.68 23.31
C LEU A 48 -4.79 12.60 22.54
N PRO A 49 -3.77 12.02 21.89
CA PRO A 49 -2.85 12.80 21.08
C PRO A 49 -3.59 13.44 19.90
N LYS A 50 -3.39 14.75 19.72
CA LYS A 50 -3.96 15.49 18.59
C LYS A 50 -3.53 14.84 17.26
N ILE A 51 -4.43 14.83 16.28
CA ILE A 51 -4.13 14.29 14.94
C ILE A 51 -2.90 14.96 14.31
N SER A 52 -2.71 16.27 14.55
CA SER A 52 -1.53 17.01 14.10
C SER A 52 -0.22 16.54 14.73
N SER A 53 -0.23 16.15 16.02
CA SER A 53 0.95 15.60 16.67
C SER A 53 1.25 14.19 16.16
N LEU A 54 0.23 13.34 15.97
CA LEU A 54 0.38 12.02 15.34
C LEU A 54 0.96 12.13 13.92
N ALA A 55 0.42 13.02 13.10
CA ALA A 55 0.92 13.28 11.75
C ALA A 55 2.40 13.73 11.75
N THR A 56 2.77 14.58 12.71
CA THR A 56 4.16 15.03 12.89
C THR A 56 5.07 13.88 13.29
N THR A 57 4.64 13.01 14.22
CA THR A 57 5.39 11.82 14.65
C THR A 57 5.58 10.84 13.50
N ILE A 58 4.53 10.54 12.73
CA ILE A 58 4.60 9.67 11.55
C ILE A 58 5.58 10.25 10.53
N LYS A 59 5.50 11.56 10.25
CA LYS A 59 6.42 12.24 9.34
C LYS A 59 7.87 12.17 9.81
N ARG A 60 8.11 12.34 11.12
CA ARG A 60 9.44 12.23 11.72
C ARG A 60 10.00 10.82 11.60
N LYS A 61 9.20 9.80 11.93
CA LYS A 61 9.61 8.39 11.81
C LYS A 61 9.94 8.03 10.36
N ARG A 62 9.11 8.48 9.40
CA ARG A 62 9.35 8.29 7.97
C ARG A 62 10.68 8.89 7.54
N ARG A 63 10.98 10.15 7.91
CA ARG A 63 12.25 10.80 7.59
C ARG A 63 13.45 10.03 8.14
N LEU A 64 13.36 9.52 9.37
CA LEU A 64 14.42 8.72 9.95
C LEU A 64 14.67 7.43 9.15
N GLN A 65 13.59 6.76 8.71
CA GLN A 65 13.70 5.57 7.84
C GLN A 65 14.28 5.93 6.47
N GLU A 66 13.87 7.04 5.87
CA GLU A 66 14.42 7.54 4.60
C GLU A 66 15.94 7.74 4.70
N GLU A 67 16.45 8.32 5.80
CA GLU A 67 17.91 8.49 5.99
C GLU A 67 18.65 7.15 6.07
N ILE A 68 18.06 6.15 6.73
CA ILE A 68 18.64 4.80 6.82
C ILE A 68 18.69 4.16 5.43
N TYR A 69 17.56 4.17 4.71
CA TYR A 69 17.48 3.63 3.36
C TYR A 69 18.42 4.35 2.40
N LYS A 70 18.51 5.68 2.48
CA LYS A 70 19.40 6.48 1.63
C LYS A 70 20.85 6.06 1.80
N ARG A 71 21.31 5.87 3.05
CA ARG A 71 22.67 5.39 3.33
C ARG A 71 22.90 4.00 2.77
N ALA A 72 22.01 3.05 3.07
CA ALA A 72 22.14 1.67 2.62
C ALA A 72 22.15 1.56 1.08
N LEU A 73 21.20 2.22 0.42
CA LEU A 73 21.07 2.18 -1.02
C LEU A 73 22.25 2.86 -1.71
N THR A 74 22.74 3.99 -1.17
CA THR A 74 23.96 4.64 -1.70
C THR A 74 25.17 3.69 -1.66
N CYS A 75 25.36 2.94 -0.58
CA CYS A 75 26.44 1.94 -0.50
C CYS A 75 26.30 0.86 -1.58
N VAL A 76 25.09 0.34 -1.78
CA VAL A 76 24.82 -0.66 -2.83
C VAL A 76 25.07 -0.08 -4.22
N LEU A 77 24.57 1.13 -4.50
CA LEU A 77 24.74 1.80 -5.79
C LEU A 77 26.21 2.07 -6.12
N ASN A 78 26.99 2.51 -5.12
CA ASN A 78 28.43 2.69 -5.29
C ASN A 78 29.15 1.36 -5.59
N SER A 79 28.68 0.25 -4.99
CA SER A 79 29.28 -1.07 -5.20
C SER A 79 28.99 -1.64 -6.60
N ILE A 80 27.85 -1.31 -7.20
CA ILE A 80 27.50 -1.73 -8.57
C ILE A 80 27.99 -0.73 -9.65
N GLY A 81 28.59 0.39 -9.23
CA GLY A 81 29.19 1.39 -10.11
C GLY A 81 28.17 2.17 -10.94
N GLU A 82 28.39 2.23 -12.25
CA GLU A 82 27.51 2.94 -13.19
C GLU A 82 26.25 2.15 -13.55
N ARG A 83 26.18 0.87 -13.18
CA ARG A 83 25.00 0.04 -13.42
C ARG A 83 23.83 0.61 -12.63
N ARG A 84 22.66 0.69 -13.27
CA ARG A 84 21.42 1.11 -12.63
C ARG A 84 20.41 -0.04 -12.73
N PRO A 85 19.79 -0.46 -11.62
CA PRO A 85 18.72 -1.45 -11.68
C PRO A 85 17.58 -0.92 -12.55
N MET A 86 17.04 -1.77 -13.42
CA MET A 86 15.84 -1.40 -14.21
C MET A 86 14.57 -1.39 -13.36
N MET A 87 14.56 -2.17 -12.27
CA MET A 87 13.41 -2.33 -11.39
C MET A 87 13.87 -2.55 -9.94
N PHE A 88 13.15 -1.94 -8.99
CA PHE A 88 13.16 -2.33 -7.59
C PHE A 88 11.83 -2.99 -7.23
N ILE A 89 11.91 -4.08 -6.47
CA ILE A 89 10.77 -4.70 -5.81
C ILE A 89 10.90 -4.36 -4.33
N ILE A 90 9.94 -3.61 -3.79
CA ILE A 90 9.97 -3.16 -2.40
C ILE A 90 8.72 -3.62 -1.67
N ASP A 91 8.82 -3.72 -0.35
CA ASP A 91 7.63 -3.70 0.48
C ASP A 91 7.06 -2.28 0.39
N PHE A 92 5.73 -2.11 0.33
CA PHE A 92 5.00 -0.86 0.02
C PHE A 92 5.21 0.30 1.03
N GLU A 93 6.39 0.39 1.61
CA GLU A 93 6.86 1.42 2.50
C GLU A 93 7.25 2.67 1.72
N LYS A 94 6.57 3.78 2.00
CA LYS A 94 6.79 5.02 1.27
C LYS A 94 8.20 5.60 1.44
N SER A 95 8.88 5.29 2.54
CA SER A 95 10.24 5.78 2.83
C SER A 95 11.27 5.26 1.82
N VAL A 96 11.28 3.95 1.54
CA VAL A 96 12.21 3.37 0.55
C VAL A 96 11.85 3.79 -0.86
N GLU A 97 10.56 3.87 -1.19
CA GLU A 97 10.10 4.40 -2.47
C GLU A 97 10.60 5.83 -2.71
N ASN A 98 10.42 6.73 -1.74
CA ASN A 98 10.90 8.12 -1.81
C ASN A 98 12.42 8.19 -2.04
N VAL A 99 13.18 7.35 -1.36
CA VAL A 99 14.64 7.29 -1.50
C VAL A 99 15.04 6.79 -2.89
N ILE A 100 14.41 5.73 -3.39
CA ILE A 100 14.69 5.20 -4.74
C ILE A 100 14.38 6.28 -5.78
N ARG A 101 13.21 6.93 -5.71
CA ARG A 101 12.83 8.01 -6.63
C ARG A 101 13.77 9.21 -6.55
N SER A 102 14.35 9.49 -5.38
CA SER A 102 15.34 10.56 -5.20
C SER A 102 16.72 10.21 -5.77
N LEU A 103 17.16 8.95 -5.68
CA LEU A 103 18.50 8.53 -6.09
C LEU A 103 18.56 8.06 -7.55
N ILE A 104 17.50 7.41 -8.04
CA ILE A 104 17.41 6.83 -9.39
C ILE A 104 15.99 6.99 -9.95
N PRO A 105 15.60 8.21 -10.34
CA PRO A 105 14.22 8.53 -10.73
C PRO A 105 13.74 7.77 -11.97
N GLN A 106 14.65 7.28 -12.83
CA GLN A 106 14.30 6.54 -14.05
C GLN A 106 13.98 5.06 -13.80
N THR A 107 14.28 4.52 -12.62
CA THR A 107 14.04 3.10 -12.31
C THR A 107 12.56 2.86 -11.96
N HIS A 108 12.02 1.73 -12.43
CA HIS A 108 10.67 1.30 -12.08
C HIS A 108 10.59 0.77 -10.63
N VAL A 109 9.49 1.05 -9.92
CA VAL A 109 9.33 0.60 -8.53
C VAL A 109 8.02 -0.18 -8.41
N ALA A 110 8.14 -1.49 -8.23
CA ALA A 110 7.04 -2.40 -8.00
C ALA A 110 6.96 -2.80 -6.52
N GLY A 111 5.77 -3.19 -6.09
CA GLY A 111 5.54 -3.79 -4.79
C GLY A 111 5.91 -5.28 -4.76
N CYS A 112 6.23 -5.77 -3.56
CA CYS A 112 6.51 -7.19 -3.35
C CYS A 112 5.23 -8.02 -3.42
N TRP A 113 5.08 -8.81 -4.49
CA TRP A 113 3.95 -9.74 -4.68
C TRP A 113 3.77 -10.69 -3.49
N PHE A 114 4.86 -11.21 -2.92
CA PHE A 114 4.80 -12.14 -1.80
C PHE A 114 4.15 -11.51 -0.57
N HIS A 115 4.66 -10.37 -0.10
CA HIS A 115 4.11 -9.68 1.06
C HIS A 115 2.70 -9.14 0.81
N PHE A 116 2.38 -8.76 -0.44
CA PHE A 116 1.02 -8.35 -0.80
C PHE A 116 0.02 -9.51 -0.69
N ASN A 117 0.36 -10.67 -1.24
CA ASN A 117 -0.49 -11.86 -1.13
C ASN A 117 -0.66 -12.33 0.30
N GLN A 118 0.41 -12.26 1.10
CA GLN A 118 0.33 -12.56 2.52
C GLN A 118 -0.67 -11.63 3.22
N SER A 119 -0.64 -10.33 2.91
CA SER A 119 -1.58 -9.35 3.45
C SER A 119 -3.03 -9.61 3.00
N ILE A 120 -3.24 -9.96 1.73
CA ILE A 120 -4.56 -10.37 1.21
C ILE A 120 -5.07 -11.60 1.98
N TRP A 121 -4.23 -12.62 2.15
CA TRP A 121 -4.60 -13.85 2.84
C TRP A 121 -4.91 -13.63 4.33
N GLN A 122 -4.13 -12.79 5.02
CA GLN A 122 -4.43 -12.39 6.38
C GLN A 122 -5.77 -11.65 6.47
N SER A 123 -6.07 -10.77 5.51
CA SER A 123 -7.35 -10.07 5.44
C SER A 123 -8.53 -11.03 5.26
N ILE A 124 -8.41 -12.01 4.36
CA ILE A 124 -9.42 -13.06 4.14
C ILE A 124 -9.70 -13.81 5.45
N GLN A 125 -8.65 -14.21 6.17
CA GLN A 125 -8.79 -14.92 7.44
C GLN A 125 -9.43 -14.07 8.53
N ASN A 126 -8.96 -12.83 8.70
CA ASN A 126 -9.45 -11.92 9.74
C ASN A 126 -10.92 -11.52 9.55
N LEU A 127 -11.40 -11.53 8.30
CA LEU A 127 -12.79 -11.27 7.95
C LEU A 127 -13.67 -12.54 7.98
N GLY A 128 -13.10 -13.71 8.30
CA GLY A 128 -13.83 -14.99 8.33
C GLY A 128 -14.24 -15.49 6.94
N LEU A 129 -13.55 -15.06 5.88
CA LEU A 129 -13.92 -15.32 4.48
C LEU A 129 -13.28 -16.59 3.89
N ASN A 130 -12.61 -17.40 4.72
CA ASN A 130 -11.90 -18.62 4.28
C ASN A 130 -12.83 -19.59 3.53
N THR A 131 -13.98 -19.92 4.14
CA THR A 131 -14.97 -20.84 3.55
C THR A 131 -15.44 -20.35 2.18
N ARG A 132 -15.68 -19.05 2.05
CA ARG A 132 -16.11 -18.44 0.79
C ARG A 132 -15.00 -18.49 -0.27
N PHE A 133 -13.77 -18.19 0.13
CA PHE A 133 -12.62 -18.30 -0.74
C PHE A 133 -12.43 -19.72 -1.27
N ASP A 134 -12.66 -20.74 -0.45
CA ASP A 134 -12.51 -22.15 -0.85
C ASP A 134 -13.67 -22.66 -1.70
N GLN A 135 -14.90 -22.19 -1.44
CA GLN A 135 -16.13 -22.72 -2.07
C GLN A 135 -16.58 -21.94 -3.30
N GLU A 136 -16.16 -20.69 -3.48
CA GLU A 136 -16.56 -19.84 -4.62
C GLU A 136 -15.35 -19.54 -5.53
N PRO A 137 -15.11 -20.33 -6.59
CA PRO A 137 -13.97 -20.14 -7.48
C PRO A 137 -13.89 -18.76 -8.13
N GLU A 138 -15.04 -18.16 -8.47
CA GLU A 138 -15.07 -16.80 -9.05
C GLU A 138 -14.63 -15.73 -8.04
N TYR A 139 -15.00 -15.90 -6.77
CA TYR A 139 -14.58 -15.01 -5.69
C TYR A 139 -13.07 -15.14 -5.43
N ALA A 140 -12.56 -16.37 -5.38
CA ALA A 140 -11.14 -16.64 -5.25
C ALA A 140 -10.34 -16.06 -6.43
N LEU A 141 -10.86 -16.21 -7.66
CA LEU A 141 -10.25 -15.67 -8.86
C LEU A 141 -10.23 -14.13 -8.82
N ALA A 142 -11.31 -13.48 -8.39
CA ALA A 142 -11.36 -12.03 -8.23
C ALA A 142 -10.31 -11.54 -7.24
N LEU A 143 -10.11 -12.25 -6.13
CA LEU A 143 -9.08 -11.89 -5.14
C LEU A 143 -7.66 -12.11 -5.65
N LYS A 144 -7.41 -13.21 -6.37
CA LYS A 144 -6.12 -13.49 -7.02
C LYS A 144 -5.77 -12.45 -8.09
N LYS A 145 -6.77 -11.83 -8.73
CA LYS A 145 -6.53 -10.70 -9.66
C LYS A 145 -5.98 -9.48 -8.94
N PHE A 146 -6.32 -9.22 -7.67
CA PHE A 146 -5.70 -8.12 -6.95
C PHE A 146 -4.21 -8.35 -6.73
N SER A 147 -3.77 -9.59 -6.58
CA SER A 147 -2.36 -9.93 -6.36
C SER A 147 -1.42 -9.35 -7.43
N VAL A 148 -1.88 -9.19 -8.68
CA VAL A 148 -1.06 -8.60 -9.75
C VAL A 148 -0.84 -7.10 -9.58
N LEU A 149 -1.66 -6.40 -8.79
CA LEU A 149 -1.47 -4.97 -8.50
C LEU A 149 -0.15 -4.69 -7.78
N ALA A 150 0.41 -5.69 -7.09
CA ALA A 150 1.74 -5.56 -6.51
C ALA A 150 2.81 -5.31 -7.57
N LEU A 151 2.61 -5.77 -8.80
CA LEU A 151 3.59 -5.64 -9.88
C LEU A 151 3.39 -4.36 -10.70
N CYS A 152 2.33 -3.59 -10.44
CA CYS A 152 2.15 -2.28 -11.07
C CYS A 152 3.12 -1.27 -10.48
N ASP A 153 3.61 -0.34 -11.32
CA ASP A 153 4.43 0.77 -10.85
C ASP A 153 3.64 1.57 -9.82
N VAL A 154 4.28 1.86 -8.69
CA VAL A 154 3.73 2.82 -7.73
C VAL A 154 4.12 4.21 -8.25
N GLN A 155 3.29 4.80 -9.13
CA GLN A 155 3.44 6.17 -9.62
C GLN A 155 2.73 7.17 -8.71
#